data_AF-M7XDT0-F1
#
_entry.id   AF-M7XDT0-F1
#
_cell.length_a   1.000
_cell.length_b   1.000
_cell.length_c   1.000
_cell.angle_alpha   90.00
_cell.angle_beta   90.00
_cell.angle_gamma   90.00
#
_symmetry.space_group_name_H-M   'P 1'
#
loop_
_entity.id
_entity.type
_entity.pdbx_description
1 polymer ?
#
loop_
_entity_poly.entity_id
_entity_poly.type
_entity_poly.pdbx_seq_one_letter_code
_entity_poly.pdbx_strand_id
1 'polypeptide(L)'
;MHTFFIAFTVFAMGVLCITSYADLIGTKLGKHICFGLGVFWTIRLFVQLFVYSPKLWKGKTFETIVHILFSLFWTYMGVVFLWTALN
;
A
#
# COMPACT_ATOMS: atom_id res chain seq x y z
N MET A 1 -3.73 -15.31 13.86
CA MET A 1 -4.16 -14.03 14.46
C MET A 1 -3.54 -12.82 13.77
N HIS A 2 -2.21 -12.68 13.66
CA HIS A 2 -1.58 -11.50 13.04
C HIS A 2 -1.97 -11.24 11.57
N THR A 3 -2.06 -12.29 10.74
CA THR A 3 -2.46 -12.17 9.32
C THR A 3 -3.88 -11.64 9.14
N PHE A 4 -4.80 -11.97 10.06
CA PHE A 4 -6.15 -11.44 10.06
C PHE A 4 -6.15 -9.91 10.26
N PHE A 5 -5.39 -9.41 11.23
CA PHE A 5 -5.29 -7.97 11.47
C PHE A 5 -4.67 -7.21 10.30
N ILE A 6 -3.70 -7.82 9.61
CA ILE A 6 -3.13 -7.22 8.38
C ILE A 6 -4.23 -7.11 7.32
N ALA A 7 -4.94 -8.20 7.03
CA ALA A 7 -6.02 -8.20 6.04
C ALA A 7 -7.13 -7.20 6.40
N PHE A 8 -7.54 -7.17 7.67
CA PHE A 8 -8.55 -6.26 8.18
C PHE A 8 -8.12 -4.79 8.05
N THR A 9 -6.87 -4.46 8.38
CA THR A 9 -6.35 -3.09 8.24
C THR A 9 -6.34 -2.65 6.77
N VAL A 10 -5.91 -3.53 5.85
CA VAL A 10 -5.92 -3.21 4.41
C VAL A 10 -7.36 -3.04 3.90
N PHE A 11 -8.29 -3.89 4.36
CA PHE A 11 -9.70 -3.76 4.06
C PHE A 11 -10.27 -2.42 4.58
N ALA A 12 -9.98 -2.06 5.82
CA ALA A 12 -10.44 -0.80 6.42
C ALA A 12 -9.88 0.43 5.69
N MET A 13 -8.61 0.40 5.26
CA MET A 13 -8.03 1.45 4.41
C MET A 13 -8.79 1.57 3.08
N GLY A 14 -9.19 0.46 2.47
CA GLY A 14 -10.02 0.44 1.27
C GLY A 14 -11.41 1.04 1.51
N VAL A 15 -12.09 0.62 2.59
CA VAL A 15 -13.40 1.18 2.97
C VAL A 15 -13.31 2.69 3.17
N LEU A 16 -12.29 3.17 3.89
CA LEU A 16 -12.04 4.60 4.11
C LEU A 16 -11.94 5.37 2.79
N CYS A 17 -11.27 4.81 1.78
CA CYS A 17 -11.17 5.42 0.46
C CYS A 17 -12.53 5.49 -0.25
N ILE A 18 -13.39 4.50 -0.10
CA ILE A 18 -14.70 4.47 -0.78
C ILE A 18 -15.70 5.41 -0.08
N THR A 19 -15.73 5.39 1.25
CA THR A 19 -16.74 6.12 2.03
C THR A 19 -16.40 7.59 2.25
N SER A 20 -15.11 7.94 2.24
CA SER A 20 -14.63 9.26 2.70
C SER A 20 -13.65 9.91 1.72
N TYR A 21 -13.71 9.56 0.43
CA TYR A 21 -12.80 10.10 -0.58
C TYR A 21 -12.79 11.64 -0.63
N ALA A 22 -13.97 12.28 -0.55
CA ALA A 22 -14.10 13.73 -0.66
C ALA A 22 -13.34 14.46 0.46
N ASP A 23 -13.40 13.92 1.69
CA ASP A 23 -12.69 14.48 2.84
C ASP A 23 -11.19 14.19 2.77
N LEU A 24 -10.80 13.01 2.29
CA LEU A 24 -9.40 12.63 2.09
C LEU A 24 -8.68 13.57 1.14
N ILE A 25 -9.32 13.93 0.02
CA ILE A 25 -8.72 14.81 -1.00
C ILE A 25 -8.88 16.31 -0.66
N GLY A 26 -9.99 16.68 0.00
CA GLY A 26 -10.39 18.08 0.16
C GLY A 26 -9.91 18.75 1.45
N THR A 27 -9.56 17.99 2.48
CA THR A 27 -9.24 18.55 3.80
C THR A 27 -7.76 18.42 4.16
N LYS A 28 -7.26 19.34 4.99
CA LYS A 28 -5.88 19.27 5.50
C LYS A 28 -5.61 17.98 6.28
N LEU A 29 -6.57 17.55 7.11
CA LEU A 29 -6.46 16.28 7.84
C LEU A 29 -6.44 15.09 6.87
N GLY A 30 -7.31 15.09 5.87
CA GLY A 30 -7.34 14.09 4.80
C GLY A 30 -5.98 13.94 4.11
N LYS A 31 -5.37 15.06 3.71
CA LYS A 31 -4.03 15.06 3.10
C LYS A 31 -2.95 14.50 4.03
N HIS A 32 -3.01 14.78 5.33
CA HIS A 32 -2.09 14.17 6.31
C HIS A 32 -2.30 12.66 6.45
N ILE A 33 -3.55 12.19 6.42
CA ILE A 33 -3.88 10.76 6.40
C ILE A 33 -3.33 10.11 5.13
N CYS A 34 -3.57 10.71 3.96
CA CYS A 34 -3.02 10.26 2.69
C CYS A 34 -1.49 10.22 2.71
N PHE A 35 -0.82 11.21 3.32
CA PHE A 35 0.64 11.19 3.47
C PHE A 35 1.11 9.98 4.27
N GLY A 36 0.48 9.72 5.43
CA GLY A 36 0.80 8.56 6.26
C GLY A 36 0.59 7.23 5.53
N LEU A 37 -0.54 7.09 4.81
CA LEU A 37 -0.82 5.90 4.00
C LEU A 37 0.19 5.75 2.84
N GLY A 38 0.55 6.84 2.17
CA GLY A 38 1.54 6.85 1.10
C GLY A 38 2.93 6.42 1.58
N VAL A 39 3.38 6.94 2.73
CA VAL A 39 4.63 6.51 3.38
C VAL A 39 4.55 5.03 3.77
N PHE A 40 3.45 4.58 4.36
CA PHE A 40 3.25 3.18 4.75
C PHE A 40 3.41 2.24 3.54
N TRP A 41 2.73 2.52 2.43
CA TRP A 41 2.82 1.69 1.22
C TRP A 41 4.21 1.73 0.58
N THR A 42 4.88 2.88 0.60
CA THR A 42 6.24 3.03 0.09
C THR A 42 7.25 2.23 0.91
N ILE A 43 7.19 2.30 2.24
CA ILE A 43 8.04 1.49 3.12
C ILE A 43 7.75 0.01 2.91
N ARG A 44 6.48 -0.38 2.75
CA ARG A 44 6.11 -1.76 2.48
C ARG A 44 6.69 -2.28 1.17
N LEU A 45 6.63 -1.48 0.10
CA LEU A 45 7.28 -1.79 -1.17
C LEU A 45 8.80 -1.90 -1.02
N PHE A 46 9.43 -0.96 -0.31
CA PHE A 46 10.87 -0.97 -0.06
C PHE A 46 11.32 -2.25 0.65
N VAL A 47 10.65 -2.62 1.75
CA VAL A 47 10.94 -3.87 2.47
C VAL A 47 10.75 -5.08 1.56
N GLN A 48 9.72 -5.08 0.71
CA GLN A 48 9.46 -6.18 -0.19
C GLN A 48 10.56 -6.38 -1.25
N LEU A 49 11.12 -5.30 -1.78
CA LEU A 49 12.13 -5.35 -2.84
C LEU A 49 13.56 -5.55 -2.30
N PHE A 50 13.89 -4.92 -1.17
CA PHE A 50 15.28 -4.83 -0.69
C PHE A 50 15.58 -5.68 0.55
N VAL A 51 14.58 -5.94 1.40
CA VAL A 51 14.80 -6.65 2.67
C VAL A 51 14.47 -8.12 2.56
N TYR A 52 13.38 -8.49 1.87
CA TYR A 52 13.03 -9.90 1.71
C TYR A 52 13.97 -10.65 0.77
N SER A 53 14.33 -11.87 1.18
CA SER A 53 15.25 -12.70 0.40
C SER A 53 14.64 -13.07 -0.97
N PRO A 54 15.37 -12.89 -2.08
CA PRO A 54 14.93 -13.33 -3.40
C PRO A 54 14.63 -14.83 -3.47
N LYS A 55 15.16 -15.65 -2.56
CA LYS A 55 14.89 -17.09 -2.45
C LYS A 55 13.40 -17.43 -2.26
N LEU A 56 12.60 -16.47 -1.77
CA LEU A 56 11.18 -16.68 -1.53
C LEU A 56 10.36 -16.76 -2.84
N TRP A 57 10.81 -16.09 -3.90
CA TRP A 57 10.04 -15.96 -5.14
C TRP A 57 10.82 -16.38 -6.39
N LYS A 58 12.13 -16.10 -6.45
CA LYS A 58 12.95 -16.36 -7.64
C LYS A 58 13.06 -17.86 -7.92
N GLY A 59 12.73 -18.25 -9.14
CA GLY A 59 12.70 -19.66 -9.59
C GLY A 59 11.37 -20.37 -9.37
N LYS A 60 10.39 -19.69 -8.77
CA LYS A 60 9.02 -20.21 -8.61
C LYS A 60 8.04 -19.32 -9.37
N THR A 61 7.40 -19.86 -10.39
CA THR A 61 6.59 -19.09 -11.34
C THR A 61 5.42 -18.38 -10.66
N PHE A 62 4.65 -19.11 -9.84
CA PHE A 62 3.50 -18.55 -9.13
C PHE A 62 3.92 -17.42 -8.17
N GLU A 63 4.90 -17.67 -7.30
CA GLU A 63 5.37 -16.68 -6.33
C GLU A 63 6.00 -15.47 -7.00
N THR A 64 6.67 -15.65 -8.14
CA THR A 64 7.20 -14.53 -8.95
C THR A 64 6.07 -13.66 -9.50
N ILE A 65 5.02 -14.28 -10.07
CA ILE A 65 3.85 -13.54 -10.58
C ILE A 65 3.19 -12.76 -9.46
N VAL A 66 2.94 -13.41 -8.32
CA VAL A 66 2.34 -12.79 -7.13
C VAL A 66 3.22 -11.64 -6.63
N HIS A 67 4.54 -11.83 -6.57
CA HIS A 67 5.48 -10.78 -6.15
C HIS A 67 5.41 -9.56 -7.05
N ILE A 68 5.41 -9.74 -8.38
CA ILE A 68 5.32 -8.64 -9.35
C ILE A 68 3.97 -7.92 -9.23
N LEU A 69 2.86 -8.66 -9.21
CA LEU A 69 1.51 -8.09 -9.09
C LEU A 69 1.37 -7.24 -7.83
N PHE A 70 1.83 -7.74 -6.69
CA PHE A 70 1.79 -6.99 -5.44
C PHE A 70 2.73 -5.78 -5.47
N SER A 71 3.94 -5.90 -6.04
CA SER A 71 4.85 -4.76 -6.18
C SER A 71 4.23 -3.64 -7.04
N LEU A 72 3.54 -3.98 -8.14
CA LEU A 72 2.79 -3.00 -8.94
C LEU A 72 1.64 -2.37 -8.14
N PHE A 73 0.87 -3.19 -7.42
CA PHE A 73 -0.23 -2.71 -6.59
C PHE A 73 0.23 -1.74 -5.50
N TRP A 74 1.27 -2.08 -4.74
CA TRP A 74 1.82 -1.22 -3.70
C TRP A 74 2.43 0.06 -4.27
N THR A 75 3.06 -0.01 -5.44
CA THR A 75 3.55 1.18 -6.16
C THR A 75 2.41 2.12 -6.50
N TYR A 76 1.34 1.61 -7.10
CA TYR A 76 0.15 2.39 -7.43
C TYR A 76 -0.43 3.07 -6.19
N MET A 77 -0.64 2.31 -5.12
CA MET A 77 -1.18 2.84 -3.85
C MET A 77 -0.27 3.93 -3.29
N GLY A 78 1.04 3.69 -3.20
CA GLY A 78 2.01 4.67 -2.73
C GLY A 78 1.97 5.98 -3.52
N VAL A 79 1.97 5.88 -4.86
CA VAL A 79 1.93 7.04 -5.75
C VAL A 79 0.64 7.83 -5.58
N VAL A 80 -0.53 7.19 -5.62
CA VAL A 80 -1.83 7.87 -5.52
C VAL A 80 -1.98 8.61 -4.20
N PHE A 81 -1.60 7.97 -3.09
CA PHE A 81 -1.70 8.59 -1.77
C PHE A 81 -0.71 9.74 -1.58
N LEU A 82 0.54 9.58 -2.01
CA LEU A 82 1.53 10.66 -1.95
C LEU A 82 1.14 11.82 -2.86
N TRP A 83 0.63 11.53 -4.06
CA TRP A 83 0.14 12.55 -4.98
C TRP A 83 -0.99 13.36 -4.36
N THR A 84 -1.98 12.68 -3.79
CA THR A 84 -3.12 13.32 -3.10
C THR A 84 -2.68 14.15 -1.90
N ALA A 85 -1.63 13.71 -1.19
CA ALA A 85 -1.13 14.41 -0.01
C ALA A 85 -0.37 15.69 -0.36
N LEU A 86 0.32 15.73 -1.50
CA LEU A 86 1.24 16.79 -1.89
C LEU A 86 0.63 17.83 -2.84
N ASN A 87 -0.52 17.52 -3.45
CA ASN A 87 -1.27 18.39 -4.35
C ASN A 87 -2.49 18.93 -3.62
#